data_AF-A0A3D5Z0I5-F1
#
_entry.id   AF-A0A3D5Z0I5-F1
#
_cell.length_a   1.000
_cell.length_b   1.000
_cell.length_c   1.000
_cell.angle_alpha   90.00
_cell.angle_beta   90.00
_cell.angle_gamma   90.00
#
_symmetry.space_group_name_H-M   'P 1'
#
loop_
_entity.id
_entity.type
_entity.pdbx_description
1 polymer ?
#
loop_
_entity_poly.entity_id
_entity_poly.type
_entity_poly.pdbx_seq_one_letter_code
_entity_poly.pdbx_strand_id
1 'polypeptide(L)'
;MAIKLGKYSFRGPFASIDEIKDRSGIYAIVCKVDTEYFIIDFGESLKLRTRIENHAKKDCWLKNCNGKLTIYAHYTPFLKQQGRILIEQELRELFQPDCKADKIIGFPEVHF
;
A
#
# COMPACT_ATOMS: atom_id res chain seq x y z
N MET A 1 5.73 10.99 -6.65
CA MET A 1 6.91 10.10 -6.69
C MET A 1 6.43 8.67 -6.87
N ALA A 2 7.31 7.69 -7.05
CA ALA A 2 6.93 6.28 -7.07
C ALA A 2 7.92 5.48 -6.23
N ILE A 3 7.44 4.42 -5.58
CA ILE A 3 8.25 3.44 -4.86
C ILE A 3 8.02 2.07 -5.50
N LYS A 4 8.99 1.16 -5.37
CA LYS A 4 8.77 -0.25 -5.70
C LYS A 4 8.34 -0.98 -4.43
N LEU A 5 7.38 -1.88 -4.52
CA LEU A 5 7.05 -2.83 -3.45
C LEU A 5 7.01 -4.20 -4.10
N GLY A 6 7.92 -5.09 -3.71
CA GLY A 6 8.26 -6.26 -4.53
C GLY A 6 8.67 -5.81 -5.94
N LYS A 7 8.06 -6.43 -6.96
CA LYS A 7 8.28 -6.09 -8.38
C LYS A 7 7.34 -5.00 -8.92
N TYR A 8 6.46 -4.43 -8.10
CA TYR A 8 5.40 -3.51 -8.54
C TYR A 8 5.72 -2.06 -8.20
N SER A 9 5.44 -1.16 -9.15
CA SER A 9 5.62 0.29 -8.96
C SER A 9 4.35 0.93 -8.41
N PHE A 10 4.44 1.50 -7.22
CA PHE A 10 3.36 2.21 -6.55
C PHE A 10 3.57 3.72 -6.61
N ARG A 11 2.54 4.47 -7.01
CA ARG A 11 2.54 5.93 -7.04
C ARG A 11 2.19 6.49 -5.65
N GLY A 12 2.88 7.54 -5.24
CA GLY A 12 2.64 8.24 -3.96
C GLY A 12 3.85 9.07 -3.50
N PRO A 13 3.99 9.35 -2.20
CA PRO A 13 2.94 9.19 -1.18
C PRO A 13 1.76 10.12 -1.47
N PHE A 14 0.53 9.63 -1.32
CA PHE A 14 -0.66 10.45 -1.22
C PHE A 14 -0.89 10.78 0.25
N ALA A 15 -0.97 12.07 0.57
CA ALA A 15 -1.20 12.53 1.93
C ALA A 15 -2.69 12.70 2.21
N SER A 16 -3.50 12.94 1.17
CA SER A 16 -4.96 12.92 1.24
C SER A 16 -5.54 11.83 0.34
N ILE A 17 -6.66 11.27 0.78
CA ILE A 17 -7.47 10.33 0.00
C ILE A 17 -8.05 10.96 -1.27
N ASP A 18 -8.23 12.29 -1.29
CA ASP A 18 -8.73 13.03 -2.46
C ASP A 18 -7.79 12.96 -3.66
N GLU A 19 -6.50 12.71 -3.43
CA GLU A 19 -5.50 12.56 -4.49
C GLU A 19 -5.59 11.18 -5.17
N ILE A 20 -6.33 10.25 -4.58
CA ILE A 20 -6.51 8.88 -5.07
C ILE A 20 -7.70 8.84 -6.02
N LYS A 21 -7.49 8.20 -7.17
CA LYS A 21 -8.54 8.02 -8.17
C LYS A 21 -9.33 6.75 -7.86
N ASP A 22 -10.64 6.79 -8.06
CA ASP A 22 -11.49 5.60 -8.07
C ASP A 22 -11.27 4.79 -9.35
N ARG A 23 -10.14 4.09 -9.39
CA ARG A 23 -9.74 3.17 -10.44
C ARG A 23 -9.35 1.84 -9.81
N SER A 24 -9.34 0.78 -10.63
CA SER A 24 -8.92 -0.53 -10.17
C SER A 24 -7.42 -0.56 -9.88
N GLY A 25 -7.04 -1.29 -8.84
CA GLY A 25 -5.64 -1.40 -8.43
C GLY A 25 -5.46 -2.01 -7.05
N ILE A 26 -4.23 -1.88 -6.57
CA ILE A 26 -3.78 -2.29 -5.24
C ILE A 26 -3.33 -1.03 -4.50
N TYR A 27 -3.68 -0.91 -3.23
CA TYR A 27 -3.18 0.15 -2.34
C TYR A 27 -2.25 -0.43 -1.27
N ALA A 28 -1.31 0.39 -0.83
CA ALA A 28 -0.46 0.15 0.32
C ALA A 28 -0.66 1.28 1.33
N ILE A 29 -0.93 0.91 2.58
CA ILE A 29 -0.96 1.84 3.71
C ILE A 29 0.42 1.81 4.36
N VAL A 30 1.07 2.96 4.43
CA VAL A 30 2.45 3.10 4.87
C VAL A 30 2.53 4.12 5.99
N CYS A 31 3.07 3.72 7.14
CA CYS A 31 3.42 4.67 8.19
C CYS A 31 4.83 5.18 7.97
N LYS A 32 5.00 6.50 7.88
CA LYS A 32 6.31 7.15 7.81
C LYS A 32 6.68 7.70 9.18
N VAL A 33 7.76 7.20 9.78
CA VAL A 33 8.33 7.71 11.03
C VAL A 33 9.72 8.22 10.70
N ASP A 34 9.92 9.54 10.79
CA ASP A 34 11.14 10.23 10.36
C ASP A 34 11.55 9.90 8.91
N THR A 35 12.63 9.14 8.73
CA THR A 35 13.15 8.68 7.44
C THR A 35 12.75 7.25 7.10
N GLU A 36 12.10 6.55 8.04
CA GLU A 36 11.73 5.14 7.92
C GLU A 36 10.29 4.95 7.44
N TYR A 37 10.06 3.88 6.69
CA TYR A 37 8.77 3.53 6.13
C TYR A 37 8.36 2.14 6.61
N PHE A 38 7.13 2.01 7.10
CA PHE A 38 6.59 0.77 7.61
C PHE A 38 5.32 0.41 6.87
N ILE A 39 5.23 -0.83 6.35
CA ILE A 39 4.01 -1.32 5.74
C ILE A 39 3.01 -1.65 6.84
N ILE A 40 1.81 -1.10 6.74
CA ILE A 40 0.70 -1.35 7.68
C ILE A 40 -0.33 -2.31 7.08
N ASP A 41 -0.65 -2.14 5.79
CA ASP A 41 -1.64 -2.98 5.11
C ASP A 41 -1.51 -2.88 3.60
N PHE A 42 -2.03 -3.89 2.92
CA PHE A 42 -2.33 -3.85 1.49
C PHE A 42 -3.83 -4.07 1.27
N GLY A 43 -4.30 -3.83 0.05
CA GLY A 43 -5.61 -4.30 -0.37
C GLY A 43 -5.86 -4.03 -1.84
N GLU A 44 -6.68 -4.85 -2.47
CA GLU A 44 -7.17 -4.61 -3.83
C GLU A 44 -8.58 -4.01 -3.86
N SER A 45 -8.88 -3.28 -4.95
CA SER A 45 -10.24 -2.82 -5.24
C SER A 45 -10.40 -2.47 -6.72
N LEU A 46 -11.66 -2.48 -7.19
CA LEU A 46 -12.06 -1.82 -8.44
C LEU A 46 -12.16 -0.29 -8.31
N LYS A 47 -12.35 0.21 -7.08
CA LYS A 47 -12.50 1.62 -6.73
C LYS A 47 -11.65 1.92 -5.50
N LEU A 48 -10.38 2.26 -5.72
CA LEU A 48 -9.41 2.38 -4.63
C LEU A 48 -9.80 3.46 -3.60
N ARG A 49 -10.16 4.67 -4.04
CA ARG A 49 -10.54 5.76 -3.13
C ARG A 49 -11.72 5.34 -2.26
N THR A 50 -12.81 4.88 -2.86
CA THR A 50 -14.01 4.40 -2.16
C THR A 50 -13.68 3.29 -1.15
N ARG A 51 -12.84 2.32 -1.53
CA ARG A 51 -12.46 1.20 -0.64
C ARG A 51 -11.65 1.68 0.57
N ILE A 52 -10.66 2.55 0.35
CA ILE A 52 -9.82 3.07 1.42
C ILE A 52 -10.67 3.96 2.34
N GLU A 53 -11.57 4.76 1.78
CA GLU A 53 -12.43 5.70 2.51
C GLU A 53 -13.42 4.99 3.46
N ASN A 54 -13.85 3.79 3.10
CA ASN A 54 -14.84 3.03 3.88
C ASN A 54 -14.23 1.77 4.51
N HIS A 55 -12.90 1.72 4.64
CA HIS A 55 -12.23 0.50 5.10
C HIS A 55 -12.41 0.26 6.61
N ALA A 56 -12.91 -0.91 6.98
CA ALA A 56 -13.13 -1.29 8.39
C ALA A 56 -11.84 -1.28 9.25
N LYS A 57 -10.66 -1.46 8.64
CA LYS A 57 -9.37 -1.43 9.34
C LYS A 57 -8.76 -0.03 9.51
N LYS A 58 -9.45 1.05 9.12
CA LYS A 58 -8.93 2.42 9.26
C LYS A 58 -8.44 2.74 10.69
N ASP A 59 -9.25 2.39 11.69
CA ASP A 59 -8.88 2.60 13.09
C ASP A 59 -7.62 1.84 13.47
N CYS A 60 -7.44 0.64 12.92
CA CYS A 60 -6.25 -0.16 13.14
C CYS A 60 -5.01 0.50 12.53
N TRP A 61 -5.12 1.07 11.32
CA TRP A 61 -4.02 1.78 10.68
C TRP A 61 -3.59 3.02 11.47
N LEU A 62 -4.56 3.80 11.96
CA LEU A 62 -4.30 5.00 12.75
C LEU A 62 -3.67 4.66 14.10
N LYS A 63 -4.15 3.60 14.78
CA LYS A 63 -3.61 3.16 16.07
C LYS A 63 -2.17 2.64 15.97
N ASN A 64 -1.81 2.01 14.85
CA ASN A 64 -0.50 1.37 14.69
C ASN A 64 0.50 2.23 13.92
N CYS A 65 0.16 3.49 13.61
CA CYS A 65 1.08 4.43 13.00
C CYS A 65 1.45 5.55 13.97
N ASN A 66 2.68 5.51 14.49
CA ASN A 66 3.23 6.56 15.38
C ASN A 66 3.83 7.75 14.61
N GLY A 67 3.53 7.87 13.32
CA GLY A 67 4.07 8.90 12.44
C GLY A 67 3.01 9.37 11.43
N LYS A 68 3.44 9.68 10.21
CA LYS A 68 2.54 10.13 9.15
C LYS A 68 2.03 8.92 8.36
N LEU A 69 0.73 8.67 8.43
CA LEU A 69 0.07 7.71 7.54
C LEU A 69 0.05 8.26 6.12
N THR A 70 0.53 7.47 5.17
CA THR A 70 0.58 7.80 3.74
C THR A 70 0.07 6.63 2.93
N ILE A 71 -0.48 6.94 1.76
CA ILE A 71 -1.07 5.93 0.89
C ILE A 71 -0.29 5.87 -0.41
N TYR A 72 -0.11 4.66 -0.93
CA TYR A 72 0.46 4.43 -2.23
C TYR A 72 -0.47 3.56 -3.07
N ALA A 73 -0.53 3.79 -4.38
CA ALA A 73 -1.43 3.07 -5.27
C ALA A 73 -0.71 2.52 -6.50
N HIS A 74 -0.94 1.24 -6.79
CA HIS A 74 -0.59 0.58 -8.05
C HIS A 74 -1.88 0.38 -8.86
N TYR A 75 -2.12 1.25 -9.84
CA TYR A 75 -3.32 1.17 -10.68
C TYR A 75 -3.18 0.08 -11.75
N THR A 76 -4.20 -0.77 -11.88
CA THR A 76 -4.21 -1.91 -12.80
C THR A 76 -5.51 -1.91 -13.63
N PRO A 77 -5.73 -0.90 -14.50
CA PRO A 77 -7.00 -0.72 -15.21
C PRO A 77 -7.41 -1.91 -16.09
N PHE A 78 -6.43 -2.67 -16.58
CA PHE A 78 -6.66 -3.80 -17.50
C PHE A 78 -6.55 -5.17 -16.82
N LEU A 79 -6.30 -5.21 -15.51
CA LEU A 79 -6.16 -6.46 -14.77
C LEU A 79 -7.49 -6.88 -14.16
N LYS A 80 -7.87 -8.15 -14.37
CA LYS A 80 -9.04 -8.76 -13.71
C LYS A 80 -8.83 -8.83 -12.20
N GLN A 81 -9.92 -8.96 -11.45
CA GLN A 81 -9.87 -9.01 -9.98
C GLN A 81 -8.97 -10.12 -9.46
N GLN A 82 -9.07 -11.32 -10.02
CA GLN A 82 -8.21 -12.44 -9.64
C GLN A 82 -6.73 -12.10 -9.75
N GLY A 83 -6.32 -11.37 -10.80
CA GLY A 83 -4.94 -10.92 -10.95
C GLY A 83 -4.52 -9.95 -9.84
N ARG A 84 -5.41 -9.04 -9.42
CA ARG A 84 -5.10 -8.12 -8.31
C ARG A 84 -5.02 -8.82 -6.96
N ILE A 85 -5.87 -9.82 -6.73
CA ILE A 85 -5.83 -10.66 -5.53
C ILE A 85 -4.47 -11.38 -5.45
N LEU A 86 -3.98 -11.94 -6.56
CA LEU A 86 -2.66 -12.57 -6.60
C LEU A 86 -1.53 -11.58 -6.27
N ILE A 87 -1.60 -10.35 -6.79
CA ILE A 87 -0.63 -9.28 -6.46
C ILE A 87 -0.69 -8.94 -4.97
N GLU A 88 -1.90 -8.76 -4.43
CA GLU A 88 -2.08 -8.48 -2.99
C GLU A 88 -1.51 -9.61 -2.13
N GLN A 89 -1.79 -10.87 -2.49
CA GLN A 89 -1.28 -12.05 -1.78
C GLN A 89 0.24 -12.11 -1.83
N GLU A 90 0.86 -11.93 -3.01
CA GLU A 90 2.33 -11.89 -3.16
C GLU A 90 2.95 -10.81 -2.26
N LEU A 91 2.36 -9.61 -2.22
CA LEU A 91 2.83 -8.53 -1.35
C LEU A 91 2.63 -8.86 0.14
N ARG A 92 1.51 -9.48 0.52
CA ARG A 92 1.27 -9.90 1.91
C ARG A 92 2.23 -11.00 2.33
N GLU A 93 2.58 -11.92 1.46
CA GLU A 93 3.59 -12.96 1.75
C GLU A 93 4.98 -12.35 1.92
N LEU A 94 5.33 -11.37 1.08
CA LEU A 94 6.64 -10.71 1.11
C LEU A 94 6.85 -9.81 2.34
N PHE A 95 5.81 -9.07 2.74
CA PHE A 95 5.91 -8.05 3.78
C PHE A 95 5.18 -8.39 5.09
N GLN A 96 4.36 -9.44 5.09
CA GLN A 96 3.61 -9.95 6.25
C GLN A 96 2.88 -8.88 7.09
N PRO A 97 2.13 -7.95 6.48
CA PRO A 97 1.54 -6.84 7.22
C PRO A 97 0.38 -7.34 8.09
N ASP A 98 0.56 -7.29 9.41
CA ASP A 98 -0.42 -7.81 10.36
C ASP A 98 -1.01 -6.70 11.23
N CYS A 99 -1.37 -5.57 10.59
CA CYS A 99 -1.70 -4.31 11.27
C CYS A 99 -0.72 -3.91 12.39
N LYS A 100 0.47 -4.51 12.40
CA LYS A 100 1.69 -4.17 13.13
C LYS A 100 2.64 -3.67 12.07
N ALA A 101 3.33 -2.58 12.37
CA ALA A 101 4.22 -1.92 11.45
C ALA A 101 5.46 -2.80 11.18
N ASP A 102 5.52 -3.44 10.01
CA ASP A 102 6.73 -4.13 9.56
C ASP A 102 7.64 -3.14 8.83
N LYS A 103 8.90 -3.09 9.27
CA LYS A 103 9.89 -2.13 8.78
C LYS A 103 10.30 -2.49 7.36
N ILE A 104 10.19 -1.53 6.43
CA ILE A 104 10.88 -1.66 5.15
C ILE A 104 12.35 -1.35 5.40
N ILE A 105 13.16 -2.40 5.60
CA ILE A 105 14.61 -2.26 5.52
C ILE A 105 14.93 -1.96 4.05
N GLY A 106 15.72 -0.91 3.82
CA GLY A 106 16.03 -0.40 2.49
C GLY A 106 16.28 -1.51 1.48
N PHE A 107 15.63 -1.39 0.32
CA PHE A 107 15.65 -2.36 -0.77
C PHE A 107 17.05 -2.91 -0.99
N PRO A 108 17.24 -4.23 -1.12
CA PRO A 108 18.46 -4.73 -1.73
C PRO A 108 18.50 -4.15 -3.15
N GLU A 109 19.54 -3.35 -3.44
CA GLU A 109 19.92 -3.05 -4.80
C GLU A 109 20.08 -4.39 -5.52
N VAL A 110 19.21 -4.63 -6.50
CA VAL A 110 19.35 -5.79 -7.38
C VAL A 110 20.56 -5.48 -8.26
N HIS A 111 21.74 -5.92 -7.82
CA HIS A 111 22.91 -5.95 -8.69
C HIS A 111 22.61 -6.96 -9.81
N PHE A 112 22.66 -6.45 -11.04
CA PHE A 112 22.59 -7.21 -12.29
C PHE A 112 23.76 -8.19 -12.41
#